data_AF-A0A0T1T0U7-F1
#
_entry.id   AF-A0A0T1T0U7-F1
#
_cell.length_a   1.000
_cell.length_b   1.000
_cell.length_c   1.000
_cell.angle_alpha   90.00
_cell.angle_beta   90.00
_cell.angle_gamma   90.00
#
_symmetry.space_group_name_H-M   'P 1'
#
loop_
_entity.id
_entity.type
_entity.pdbx_description
1 polymer ?
#
loop_
_entity_poly.entity_id
_entity_poly.type
_entity_poly.pdbx_seq_one_letter_code
_entity_poly.pdbx_strand_id
1 'polypeptide(L)'
;MPLIPQEPQIHESAQGPRATPASGRTAPTPRPVPGPRPAAPSRPGRPGPVRPAPPAQRAPRDAAAKPGPSAPAAPAVAAPASVTPQVQLIPASAEGALDAAEEAVDLLLESGRTPGDVLVVTTGEQHPWATHELSFGEAPYWAQHDAGDDVFYADAAALDRAGVRPVVVVAVNGGPDSVAATALPLARARAAGLLIVCGDPQQINAALSAGV
;
A
#
# COMPACT_ATOMS: atom_id res chain seq x y z
N MET A 1 3.37 -17.31 -72.06
CA MET A 1 3.96 -16.38 -71.08
C MET A 1 4.14 -17.10 -69.76
N PRO A 2 5.38 -17.37 -69.30
CA PRO A 2 5.64 -17.81 -67.94
C PRO A 2 6.48 -16.76 -67.18
N LEU A 3 6.08 -16.41 -65.95
CA LEU A 3 6.96 -15.79 -64.96
C LEU A 3 6.66 -16.42 -63.60
N ILE A 4 7.56 -17.27 -63.15
CA ILE A 4 7.68 -17.77 -61.78
C ILE A 4 8.50 -16.75 -60.96
N PRO A 5 8.11 -16.38 -59.74
CA PRO A 5 8.95 -15.59 -58.87
C PRO A 5 10.11 -16.43 -58.30
N GLN A 6 11.32 -15.90 -58.47
CA GLN A 6 12.57 -16.42 -57.94
C GLN A 6 12.70 -16.05 -56.45
N GLU A 7 12.69 -17.04 -55.56
CA GLU A 7 13.09 -16.85 -54.16
C GLU A 7 14.62 -16.66 -54.08
N PRO A 8 15.13 -15.66 -53.33
CA PRO A 8 16.56 -15.52 -53.11
C PRO A 8 17.07 -16.54 -52.09
N GLN A 9 17.95 -17.43 -52.53
CA GLN A 9 18.73 -18.33 -51.68
C GLN A 9 19.64 -17.52 -50.75
N ILE A 10 19.34 -17.55 -49.47
CA ILE A 10 20.24 -17.09 -48.40
C ILE A 10 21.44 -18.02 -48.33
N HIS A 11 22.61 -17.46 -48.60
CA HIS A 11 23.89 -18.16 -48.54
C HIS A 11 24.33 -18.29 -47.08
N GLU A 12 24.43 -19.52 -46.60
CA GLU A 12 25.11 -19.89 -45.36
C GLU A 12 26.60 -19.52 -45.48
N SER A 13 26.99 -18.43 -44.80
CA SER A 13 28.38 -17.98 -44.74
C SER A 13 28.93 -18.17 -43.33
N ALA A 14 29.84 -19.14 -43.24
CA ALA A 14 31.11 -19.10 -42.54
C ALA A 14 31.13 -18.91 -41.01
N GLN A 15 31.42 -20.03 -40.35
CA GLN A 15 32.44 -20.19 -39.29
C GLN A 15 33.32 -18.97 -38.99
N GLY A 16 33.19 -18.46 -37.76
CA GLY A 16 34.22 -17.68 -37.05
C GLY A 16 34.81 -18.49 -35.89
N PRO A 17 36.14 -18.46 -35.66
CA PRO A 17 36.77 -19.26 -34.61
C PRO A 17 36.96 -18.50 -33.28
N ARG A 18 37.03 -19.31 -32.22
CA ARG A 18 37.79 -19.12 -30.96
C ARG A 18 37.05 -18.53 -29.75
N ALA A 19 36.43 -19.43 -28.99
CA ALA A 19 36.16 -19.21 -27.57
C ALA A 19 37.45 -19.40 -26.74
N THR A 20 37.82 -18.38 -25.97
CA THR A 20 38.78 -18.47 -24.86
C THR A 20 38.05 -18.95 -23.60
N PRO A 21 38.53 -19.96 -22.85
CA PRO A 21 37.95 -20.28 -21.56
C PRO A 21 38.46 -19.27 -20.51
N ALA A 22 37.55 -18.45 -19.99
CA ALA A 22 37.80 -17.67 -18.78
C ALA A 22 37.71 -18.60 -17.56
N SER A 23 38.83 -18.71 -16.86
CA SER A 23 38.96 -19.38 -15.56
C SER A 23 38.29 -18.55 -14.47
N GLY A 24 37.56 -19.19 -13.55
CA GLY A 24 37.15 -18.58 -12.27
C GLY A 24 35.68 -18.73 -11.89
N ARG A 25 35.18 -19.96 -11.72
CA ARG A 25 33.95 -20.20 -10.95
C ARG A 25 34.36 -20.52 -9.50
N THR A 26 34.38 -19.51 -8.63
CA THR A 26 34.42 -19.73 -7.19
C THR A 26 33.03 -20.17 -6.74
N ALA A 27 32.95 -21.41 -6.24
CA ALA A 27 31.74 -21.96 -5.64
C ALA A 27 31.42 -21.19 -4.34
N PRO A 28 30.16 -20.76 -4.10
CA PRO A 28 29.78 -20.23 -2.81
C PRO A 28 29.71 -21.37 -1.78
N THR A 29 30.50 -21.26 -0.72
CA THR A 29 30.44 -22.16 0.43
C THR A 29 29.07 -22.02 1.11
N PRO A 30 28.34 -23.12 1.43
CA PRO A 30 27.06 -23.02 2.12
C PRO A 30 27.24 -22.38 3.49
N ARG A 31 26.46 -21.35 3.81
CA ARG A 31 26.41 -20.78 5.17
C ARG A 31 25.80 -21.81 6.14
N PRO A 32 26.31 -21.94 7.37
CA PRO A 32 25.66 -22.73 8.41
C PRO A 32 24.28 -22.16 8.73
N VAL A 33 23.26 -23.01 8.67
CA VAL A 33 21.90 -22.69 9.14
C VAL A 33 21.88 -22.64 10.68
N PRO A 34 21.38 -21.56 11.30
CA PRO A 34 21.12 -21.53 12.74
C PRO A 34 20.08 -22.59 13.12
N GLY A 35 20.46 -23.51 14.01
CA GLY A 35 19.59 -24.56 14.52
C GLY A 35 18.42 -24.01 15.35
N PRO A 36 17.36 -24.83 15.59
CA PRO A 36 16.18 -24.43 16.33
C PRO A 36 16.51 -24.16 17.80
N ARG A 37 16.05 -23.02 18.31
CA ARG A 37 16.17 -22.62 19.72
C ARG A 37 15.19 -23.43 20.58
N PRO A 38 15.60 -24.01 21.72
CA PRO A 38 14.67 -24.66 22.64
C PRO A 38 13.66 -23.66 23.24
N ALA A 39 12.38 -24.05 23.29
CA ALA A 39 11.31 -23.29 23.93
C ALA A 39 11.48 -23.25 25.45
N ALA A 40 11.30 -22.07 26.05
CA ALA A 40 11.27 -21.88 27.50
C ALA A 40 9.98 -22.46 28.10
N PRO A 41 10.02 -23.09 29.28
CA PRO A 41 8.84 -23.64 29.93
C PRO A 41 7.91 -22.53 30.44
N SER A 42 6.60 -22.71 30.22
CA SER A 42 5.55 -21.85 30.75
C SER A 42 5.51 -21.89 32.28
N ARG A 43 5.50 -20.71 32.90
CA ARG A 43 5.41 -20.53 34.35
C ARG A 43 4.00 -20.95 34.87
N PRO A 44 3.90 -21.72 35.96
CA PRO A 44 2.62 -22.10 36.57
C PRO A 44 1.82 -20.91 37.10
N GLY A 45 0.50 -21.02 36.96
CA GLY A 45 -0.48 -19.96 37.19
C GLY A 45 -0.66 -19.51 38.64
N ARG A 46 -1.31 -18.35 38.77
CA ARG A 46 -1.75 -17.81 40.06
C ARG A 46 -3.28 -17.74 40.07
N PRO A 47 -3.96 -18.38 41.05
CA PRO A 47 -5.42 -18.34 41.17
C PRO A 47 -5.90 -16.93 41.53
N GLY A 48 -6.81 -16.38 40.73
CA GLY A 48 -7.58 -15.19 41.09
C GLY A 48 -8.74 -15.54 42.03
N PRO A 49 -9.08 -14.69 43.01
CA PRO A 49 -10.18 -14.95 43.93
C PRO A 49 -11.58 -14.73 43.30
N VAL A 50 -12.51 -15.41 43.94
CA VAL A 50 -13.91 -15.73 43.60
C VAL A 50 -14.86 -14.55 43.34
N ARG A 51 -15.73 -14.76 42.34
CA ARG A 51 -16.95 -14.00 42.03
C ARG A 51 -18.05 -14.28 43.06
N PRO A 52 -18.79 -13.26 43.56
CA PRO A 52 -20.08 -13.50 44.22
C PRO A 52 -21.22 -13.67 43.21
N ALA A 53 -22.08 -14.67 43.46
CA ALA A 53 -23.27 -15.04 42.69
C ALA A 53 -24.47 -14.09 42.95
N PRO A 54 -25.51 -14.09 42.09
CA PRO A 54 -26.68 -13.22 42.21
C PRO A 54 -27.80 -13.88 43.02
N PRO A 55 -28.73 -13.12 43.63
CA PRO A 55 -30.03 -13.66 44.00
C PRO A 55 -31.09 -13.30 42.95
N ALA A 56 -31.76 -14.33 42.45
CA ALA A 56 -33.02 -14.22 41.74
C ALA A 56 -34.18 -14.21 42.76
N GLN A 57 -35.23 -13.41 42.51
CA GLN A 57 -36.60 -13.86 42.23
C GLN A 57 -37.69 -12.82 42.57
N ARG A 58 -38.71 -12.82 41.69
CA ARG A 58 -40.13 -12.45 41.85
C ARG A 58 -40.56 -10.98 41.87
N ALA A 59 -41.19 -10.59 40.75
CA ALA A 59 -42.32 -9.66 40.64
C ALA A 59 -43.59 -10.28 41.31
N PRO A 60 -44.72 -9.56 41.59
CA PRO A 60 -45.32 -8.54 40.71
C PRO A 60 -46.04 -7.31 41.33
N ARG A 61 -46.27 -6.34 40.44
CA ARG A 61 -47.41 -5.40 40.30
C ARG A 61 -47.57 -4.13 41.16
N ASP A 62 -47.74 -3.07 40.36
CA ASP A 62 -48.65 -1.93 40.46
C ASP A 62 -48.22 -0.63 41.18
N ALA A 63 -48.03 0.37 40.30
CA ALA A 63 -48.51 1.74 40.36
C ALA A 63 -47.76 2.81 41.19
N ALA A 64 -47.73 3.98 40.54
CA ALA A 64 -47.55 5.35 41.05
C ALA A 64 -46.16 6.00 40.92
N ALA A 65 -46.20 7.12 40.21
CA ALA A 65 -45.14 8.03 39.80
C ALA A 65 -44.32 8.68 40.92
N LYS A 66 -43.03 8.94 40.65
CA LYS A 66 -42.34 10.24 40.85
C LYS A 66 -40.95 10.25 40.18
N PRO A 67 -40.41 11.44 39.83
CA PRO A 67 -39.20 11.60 39.01
C PRO A 67 -37.94 11.46 39.85
N GLY A 68 -36.93 10.78 39.29
CA GLY A 68 -35.61 10.56 39.91
C GLY A 68 -34.48 10.75 38.90
N PRO A 69 -33.29 11.18 39.35
CA PRO A 69 -32.35 12.00 38.58
C PRO A 69 -31.48 11.21 37.61
N SER A 70 -31.02 11.95 36.59
CA SER A 70 -30.07 11.62 35.53
C SER A 70 -29.05 10.53 35.86
N ALA A 71 -29.12 9.42 35.12
CA ALA A 71 -27.95 8.58 34.91
C ALA A 71 -26.98 9.32 33.96
N PRO A 72 -25.66 9.30 34.20
CA PRO A 72 -24.70 9.88 33.27
C PRO A 72 -24.76 9.09 31.96
N ALA A 73 -25.01 9.81 30.86
CA ALA A 73 -24.82 9.26 29.53
C ALA A 73 -23.40 8.71 29.42
N ALA A 74 -23.27 7.47 28.96
CA ALA A 74 -22.01 6.95 28.46
C ALA A 74 -21.42 7.99 27.48
N PRO A 75 -20.10 8.26 27.51
CA PRO A 75 -19.52 9.22 26.59
C PRO A 75 -19.85 8.76 25.17
N ALA A 76 -20.63 9.57 24.47
CA ALA A 76 -20.75 9.48 23.03
C ALA A 76 -19.32 9.45 22.50
N VAL A 77 -18.98 8.42 21.75
CA VAL A 77 -17.73 8.34 21.01
C VAL A 77 -17.71 9.61 20.16
N ALA A 78 -16.91 10.59 20.58
CA ALA A 78 -16.72 11.79 19.81
C ALA A 78 -16.29 11.33 18.42
N ALA A 79 -17.00 11.80 17.39
CA ALA A 79 -16.51 11.65 16.03
C ALA A 79 -15.04 12.09 16.03
N PRO A 80 -14.10 11.28 15.51
CA PRO A 80 -12.71 11.66 15.54
C PRO A 80 -12.60 13.03 14.87
N ALA A 81 -12.03 14.00 15.59
CA ALA A 81 -11.59 15.25 14.99
C ALA A 81 -10.86 14.88 13.70
N SER A 82 -11.17 15.56 12.58
CA SER A 82 -10.56 15.28 11.29
C SER A 82 -9.04 15.32 11.44
N VAL A 83 -8.42 14.14 11.56
CA VAL A 83 -6.98 14.03 11.68
C VAL A 83 -6.44 14.32 10.30
N THR A 84 -5.80 15.47 10.14
CA THR A 84 -5.02 15.73 8.94
C THR A 84 -3.90 14.69 8.90
N PRO A 85 -3.73 13.94 7.80
CA PRO A 85 -2.66 12.95 7.74
C PRO A 85 -1.30 13.63 7.89
N GLN A 86 -0.37 12.94 8.54
CA GLN A 86 1.03 13.33 8.55
C GLN A 86 1.56 13.29 7.11
N VAL A 87 2.25 14.33 6.67
CA VAL A 87 2.87 14.36 5.34
C VAL A 87 4.37 14.14 5.48
N GLN A 88 4.91 13.19 4.72
CA GLN A 88 6.33 12.92 4.57
C GLN A 88 6.73 13.15 3.12
N LEU A 89 7.83 13.85 2.90
CA LEU A 89 8.40 14.10 1.58
C LEU A 89 9.67 13.27 1.41
N ILE A 90 9.77 12.56 0.28
CA ILE A 90 10.98 11.84 -0.16
C ILE A 90 11.46 12.53 -1.45
N PRO A 91 12.55 13.32 -1.40
CA PRO A 91 13.08 13.98 -2.58
C PRO A 91 13.53 12.97 -3.64
N ALA A 92 13.02 13.10 -4.86
CA ALA A 92 13.41 12.29 -6.02
C ALA A 92 13.24 13.11 -7.30
N SER A 93 13.93 12.75 -8.39
CA SER A 93 13.58 13.30 -9.71
C SER A 93 12.26 12.69 -10.19
N ALA A 94 11.67 13.23 -11.26
CA ALA A 94 10.47 12.64 -11.85
C ALA A 94 10.70 11.18 -12.29
N GLU A 95 11.86 10.88 -12.86
CA GLU A 95 12.22 9.53 -13.31
C GLU A 95 12.45 8.57 -12.13
N GLY A 96 12.99 9.05 -11.01
CA GLY A 96 13.25 8.24 -9.81
C GLY A 96 12.13 8.22 -8.78
N ALA A 97 11.03 8.96 -9.01
CA ALA A 97 9.94 9.08 -8.04
C ALA A 97 9.20 7.75 -7.84
N LEU A 98 9.10 6.93 -8.89
CA LEU A 98 8.48 5.61 -8.81
C LEU A 98 9.32 4.65 -7.96
N ASP A 99 10.62 4.54 -8.27
CA ASP A 99 11.56 3.73 -7.48
C ASP A 99 11.55 4.14 -6.00
N ALA A 100 11.58 5.45 -5.73
CA ALA A 100 11.51 5.96 -4.36
C ALA A 100 10.18 5.62 -3.65
N ALA A 101 9.07 5.55 -4.39
CA ALA A 101 7.80 5.11 -3.84
C ALA A 101 7.77 3.60 -3.55
N GLU A 102 8.35 2.77 -4.42
CA GLU A 102 8.48 1.32 -4.20
C GLU A 102 9.34 1.01 -2.97
N GLU A 103 10.50 1.67 -2.84
CA GLU A 103 11.34 1.54 -1.64
C GLU A 103 10.61 1.99 -0.36
N ALA A 104 9.80 3.05 -0.44
CA ALA A 104 8.98 3.48 0.70
C ALA A 104 7.91 2.45 1.07
N VAL A 105 7.30 1.79 0.07
CA VAL A 105 6.35 0.68 0.30
C VAL A 105 7.07 -0.49 0.96
N ASP A 106 8.24 -0.89 0.47
CA ASP A 106 9.03 -1.98 1.05
C ASP A 106 9.34 -1.73 2.52
N LEU A 107 9.83 -0.52 2.87
CA LEU A 107 10.09 -0.15 4.26
C LEU A 107 8.83 -0.17 5.13
N LEU A 108 7.68 0.24 4.59
CA LEU A 108 6.40 0.17 5.30
C LEU A 108 6.03 -1.29 5.60
N LEU A 109 6.17 -2.18 4.62
CA LEU A 109 5.88 -3.61 4.79
C LEU A 109 6.86 -4.28 5.76
N GLU A 110 8.16 -3.98 5.65
CA GLU A 110 9.21 -4.45 6.56
C GLU A 110 8.96 -4.00 8.01
N SER A 111 8.38 -2.81 8.19
CA SER A 111 7.98 -2.30 9.51
C SER A 111 6.74 -2.98 10.10
N GLY A 112 6.11 -3.89 9.35
CA GLY A 112 4.93 -4.67 9.77
C GLY A 112 3.60 -4.04 9.39
N ARG A 113 3.58 -3.05 8.49
CA ARG A 113 2.33 -2.51 7.95
C ARG A 113 1.65 -3.55 7.07
N THR A 114 0.32 -3.66 7.18
CA THR A 114 -0.46 -4.56 6.32
C THR A 114 -0.45 -4.06 4.86
N PRO A 115 -0.23 -4.94 3.86
CA PRO A 115 -0.27 -4.57 2.44
C PRO A 115 -1.55 -3.86 2.02
N GLY A 116 -2.71 -4.41 2.42
CA GLY A 116 -4.03 -3.84 2.18
C GLY A 116 -4.26 -2.44 2.75
N ASP A 117 -3.41 -1.97 3.66
CA ASP A 117 -3.48 -0.61 4.14
C ASP A 117 -2.86 0.39 3.17
N VAL A 118 -2.06 -0.06 2.18
CA VAL A 118 -1.23 0.75 1.28
C VAL A 118 -1.96 1.06 -0.02
N LEU A 119 -2.04 2.34 -0.37
CA LEU A 119 -2.36 2.81 -1.72
C LEU A 119 -1.15 3.52 -2.31
N VAL A 120 -0.72 3.13 -3.50
CA VAL A 120 0.30 3.82 -4.30
C VAL A 120 -0.37 4.55 -5.45
N VAL A 121 0.02 5.80 -5.68
CA VAL A 121 -0.53 6.65 -6.74
C VAL A 121 0.60 7.16 -7.62
N THR A 122 0.46 7.04 -8.93
CA THR A 122 1.38 7.64 -9.92
C THR A 122 0.72 8.83 -10.62
N THR A 123 1.46 9.93 -10.85
CA THR A 123 0.93 11.11 -11.57
C THR A 123 1.28 11.13 -13.06
N GLY A 124 2.31 10.40 -13.46
CA GLY A 124 2.81 10.29 -14.83
C GLY A 124 2.49 8.92 -15.42
N GLU A 125 3.52 8.14 -15.74
CA GLU A 125 3.33 6.78 -16.23
C GLU A 125 2.75 5.89 -15.13
N GLN A 126 1.78 5.04 -15.50
CA GLN A 126 1.18 4.10 -14.58
C GLN A 126 2.17 3.02 -14.15
N HIS A 127 2.09 2.59 -12.88
CA HIS A 127 2.95 1.55 -12.34
C HIS A 127 2.88 0.26 -13.20
N PRO A 128 4.02 -0.40 -13.54
CA PRO A 128 4.05 -1.54 -14.45
C PRO A 128 3.15 -2.72 -14.03
N TRP A 129 3.07 -2.97 -12.71
CA TRP A 129 2.15 -3.98 -12.17
C TRP A 129 0.68 -3.65 -12.44
N ALA A 130 0.25 -2.40 -12.20
CA ALA A 130 -1.12 -1.96 -12.47
C ALA A 130 -1.45 -2.10 -13.97
N THR A 131 -0.52 -1.70 -14.85
CA THR A 131 -0.66 -1.85 -16.30
C THR A 131 -0.85 -3.33 -16.70
N HIS A 132 -0.09 -4.25 -16.09
CA HIS A 132 -0.23 -5.68 -16.33
C HIS A 132 -1.58 -6.21 -15.84
N GLU A 133 -1.97 -5.90 -14.60
CA GLU A 133 -3.21 -6.42 -14.03
C GLU A 133 -4.45 -5.88 -14.74
N LEU A 134 -4.45 -4.59 -15.11
CA LEU A 134 -5.53 -3.97 -15.89
C LEU A 134 -5.69 -4.60 -17.27
N SER A 135 -4.65 -5.24 -17.83
CA SER A 135 -4.76 -5.97 -19.09
C SER A 135 -5.69 -7.19 -19.00
N PHE A 136 -5.93 -7.71 -17.79
CA PHE A 136 -6.90 -8.78 -17.53
C PHE A 136 -8.32 -8.26 -17.27
N GLY A 137 -8.50 -6.94 -17.19
CA GLY A 137 -9.78 -6.26 -17.11
C GLY A 137 -9.90 -5.31 -15.92
N GLU A 138 -10.60 -4.21 -16.14
CA GLU A 138 -10.78 -3.18 -15.11
C GLU A 138 -11.64 -3.67 -13.94
N ALA A 139 -12.76 -4.35 -14.20
CA ALA A 139 -13.64 -4.84 -13.14
C ALA A 139 -12.93 -5.77 -12.13
N PRO A 140 -12.21 -6.84 -12.54
CA PRO A 140 -11.47 -7.66 -11.59
C PRO A 140 -10.32 -6.90 -10.89
N TYR A 141 -9.67 -5.96 -11.57
CA TYR A 141 -8.63 -5.12 -10.96
C TYR A 141 -9.17 -4.29 -9.78
N TRP A 142 -10.27 -3.57 -9.98
CA TRP A 142 -10.86 -2.77 -8.91
C TRP A 142 -11.51 -3.61 -7.81
N ALA A 143 -11.90 -4.85 -8.08
CA ALA A 143 -12.32 -5.76 -7.02
C ALA A 143 -11.18 -6.07 -6.03
N GLN A 144 -9.90 -6.05 -6.49
CA GLN A 144 -8.73 -6.19 -5.60
C GLN A 144 -8.62 -5.00 -4.62
N HIS A 145 -8.89 -3.78 -5.11
CA HIS A 145 -8.97 -2.60 -4.25
C HIS A 145 -10.04 -2.79 -3.16
N ASP A 146 -11.23 -3.26 -3.53
CA ASP A 146 -12.34 -3.42 -2.58
C ASP A 146 -12.08 -4.56 -1.58
N ALA A 147 -11.37 -5.61 -1.99
CA ALA A 147 -10.92 -6.69 -1.10
C ALA A 147 -9.91 -6.18 -0.06
N GLY A 148 -8.97 -5.32 -0.48
CA GLY A 148 -7.98 -4.73 0.43
C GLY A 148 -7.04 -5.76 1.05
N ASP A 149 -6.71 -6.82 0.32
CA ASP A 149 -5.80 -7.87 0.77
C ASP A 149 -4.32 -7.56 0.46
N ASP A 150 -4.06 -6.69 -0.53
CA ASP A 150 -2.71 -6.37 -1.02
C ASP A 150 -2.52 -4.86 -1.26
N VAL A 151 -1.27 -4.44 -1.52
CA VAL A 151 -0.95 -3.08 -1.96
C VAL A 151 -1.71 -2.78 -3.25
N PHE A 152 -2.44 -1.67 -3.27
CA PHE A 152 -3.16 -1.25 -4.47
C PHE A 152 -2.44 -0.11 -5.17
N TYR A 153 -2.38 -0.16 -6.49
CA TYR A 153 -1.73 0.85 -7.33
C TYR A 153 -2.80 1.57 -8.16
N ALA A 154 -2.76 2.89 -8.21
CA ALA A 154 -3.70 3.68 -8.97
C ALA A 154 -2.99 4.76 -9.79
N ASP A 155 -3.53 5.05 -10.96
CA ASP A 155 -3.20 6.29 -11.66
C ASP A 155 -3.94 7.47 -11.02
N ALA A 156 -3.34 8.65 -11.04
CA ALA A 156 -3.93 9.88 -10.50
C ALA A 156 -5.32 10.18 -11.07
N ALA A 157 -5.60 9.86 -12.34
CA ALA A 157 -6.91 10.06 -12.96
C ALA A 157 -8.01 9.16 -12.36
N ALA A 158 -7.63 8.05 -11.72
CA ALA A 158 -8.56 7.13 -11.08
C ALA A 158 -8.63 7.29 -9.55
N LEU A 159 -7.88 8.24 -8.99
CA LEU A 159 -7.78 8.43 -7.54
C LEU A 159 -9.11 8.85 -6.90
N ASP A 160 -10.02 9.45 -7.66
CA ASP A 160 -11.37 9.80 -7.19
C ASP A 160 -12.20 8.56 -6.85
N ARG A 161 -11.95 7.43 -7.53
CA ARG A 161 -12.61 6.15 -7.27
C ARG A 161 -11.99 5.41 -6.07
N ALA A 162 -10.72 5.66 -5.77
CA ALA A 162 -10.02 4.97 -4.69
C ALA A 162 -10.65 5.27 -3.32
N GLY A 163 -10.68 4.25 -2.47
CA GLY A 163 -11.12 4.35 -1.09
C GLY A 163 -10.06 5.00 -0.19
N VAL A 164 -10.45 5.29 1.05
CA VAL A 164 -9.52 5.78 2.08
C VAL A 164 -8.65 4.62 2.57
N ARG A 165 -7.36 4.89 2.74
CA ARG A 165 -6.35 3.94 3.23
C ARG A 165 -5.55 4.56 4.38
N PRO A 166 -5.07 3.77 5.36
CA PRO A 166 -4.23 4.29 6.45
C PRO A 166 -3.03 5.10 5.98
N VAL A 167 -2.38 4.67 4.88
CA VAL A 167 -1.33 5.47 4.24
C VAL A 167 -1.38 5.41 2.72
N VAL A 168 -1.13 6.56 2.11
CA VAL A 168 -1.03 6.74 0.67
C VAL A 168 0.39 7.15 0.33
N VAL A 169 0.97 6.52 -0.69
CA VAL A 169 2.27 6.86 -1.25
C VAL A 169 2.03 7.43 -2.65
N VAL A 170 2.53 8.63 -2.94
CA VAL A 170 2.36 9.30 -4.24
C VAL A 170 3.72 9.44 -4.90
N ALA A 171 3.89 8.82 -6.06
CA ALA A 171 5.01 9.06 -6.96
C ALA A 171 4.64 10.18 -7.93
N VAL A 172 5.29 11.33 -7.80
CA VAL A 172 5.17 12.45 -8.76
C VAL A 172 6.13 12.19 -9.92
N ASN A 173 5.83 11.14 -10.69
CA ASN A 173 6.70 10.55 -11.70
C ASN A 173 6.52 11.17 -13.10
N GLY A 174 6.33 12.49 -13.14
CA GLY A 174 6.08 13.25 -14.37
C GLY A 174 4.60 13.51 -14.64
N GLY A 175 4.29 13.80 -15.91
CA GLY A 175 3.00 14.36 -16.32
C GLY A 175 2.93 15.90 -16.16
N PRO A 176 1.83 16.53 -16.60
CA PRO A 176 1.63 17.97 -16.41
C PRO A 176 1.55 18.36 -14.94
N ASP A 177 2.09 19.51 -14.55
CA ASP A 177 2.05 20.03 -13.16
C ASP A 177 0.63 20.13 -12.59
N SER A 178 -0.38 20.35 -13.46
CA SER A 178 -1.79 20.38 -13.07
C SER A 178 -2.31 19.05 -12.54
N VAL A 179 -1.74 17.92 -12.99
CA VAL A 179 -2.10 16.59 -12.50
C VAL A 179 -1.64 16.44 -11.06
N ALA A 180 -0.38 16.78 -10.75
CA ALA A 180 0.13 16.76 -9.38
C ALA A 180 -0.63 17.72 -8.45
N ALA A 181 -0.94 18.93 -8.95
CA ALA A 181 -1.74 19.92 -8.21
C ALA A 181 -3.15 19.42 -7.86
N THR A 182 -3.74 18.56 -8.68
CA THR A 182 -5.06 17.96 -8.43
C THR A 182 -4.95 16.69 -7.58
N ALA A 183 -3.96 15.85 -7.87
CA ALA A 183 -3.78 14.55 -7.23
C ALA A 183 -3.35 14.65 -5.76
N LEU A 184 -2.47 15.61 -5.41
CA LEU A 184 -1.94 15.71 -4.04
C LEU A 184 -3.00 16.05 -2.98
N PRO A 185 -3.90 17.03 -3.19
CA PRO A 185 -5.02 17.26 -2.28
C PRO A 185 -5.95 16.05 -2.15
N LEU A 186 -6.22 15.36 -3.26
CA LEU A 186 -7.08 14.18 -3.26
C LEU A 186 -6.41 12.99 -2.55
N ALA A 187 -5.12 12.75 -2.78
CA ALA A 187 -4.33 11.74 -2.08
C ALA A 187 -4.30 12.02 -0.57
N ARG A 188 -4.19 13.29 -0.17
CA ARG A 188 -4.32 13.70 1.23
C ARG A 188 -5.69 13.37 1.81
N ALA A 189 -6.76 13.49 1.03
CA ALA A 189 -8.10 13.07 1.46
C ALA A 189 -8.28 11.53 1.51
N ARG A 190 -7.48 10.77 0.75
CA ARG A 190 -7.45 9.31 0.79
C ARG A 190 -6.56 8.75 1.90
N ALA A 191 -5.61 9.53 2.42
CA ALA A 191 -4.74 9.14 3.52
C ALA A 191 -5.39 9.40 4.89
N ALA A 192 -5.70 8.33 5.63
CA ALA A 192 -6.27 8.46 6.97
C ALA A 192 -5.23 8.80 8.05
N GLY A 193 -3.97 8.42 7.86
CA GLY A 193 -2.89 8.61 8.84
C GLY A 193 -1.63 9.23 8.27
N LEU A 194 -1.12 8.69 7.15
CA LEU A 194 0.15 9.11 6.57
C LEU A 194 0.04 9.29 5.04
N LEU A 195 0.59 10.38 4.54
CA LEU A 195 0.80 10.63 3.12
C LEU A 195 2.31 10.73 2.88
N ILE A 196 2.87 9.82 2.09
CA ILE A 196 4.25 9.91 1.62
C ILE A 196 4.21 10.43 0.19
N VAL A 197 5.00 11.46 -0.13
CA VAL A 197 5.10 12.00 -1.49
C VAL A 197 6.55 11.90 -1.94
N CYS A 198 6.77 11.20 -3.05
CA CYS A 198 8.06 10.99 -3.69
C CYS A 198 8.14 11.83 -4.96
N GLY A 199 9.13 12.70 -5.09
CA GLY A 199 9.31 13.55 -6.27
C GLY A 199 9.99 14.89 -5.98
N ASP A 200 9.88 15.83 -6.91
CA ASP A 200 10.56 17.12 -6.81
C ASP A 200 9.98 17.98 -5.67
N PRO A 201 10.79 18.39 -4.67
CA PRO A 201 10.29 19.18 -3.55
C PRO A 201 9.70 20.53 -3.94
N GLN A 202 10.18 21.19 -5.00
CA GLN A 202 9.65 22.49 -5.39
C GLN A 202 8.26 22.35 -5.98
N GLN A 203 8.08 21.39 -6.90
CA GLN A 203 6.80 21.05 -7.50
C GLN A 203 5.77 20.64 -6.44
N ILE A 204 6.15 19.75 -5.52
CA ILE A 204 5.26 19.24 -4.46
C ILE A 204 4.85 20.36 -3.51
N ASN A 205 5.79 21.21 -3.06
CA ASN A 205 5.47 22.32 -2.17
C ASN A 205 4.59 23.38 -2.85
N ALA A 206 4.80 23.64 -4.14
CA ALA A 206 3.94 24.52 -4.91
C ALA A 206 2.50 23.97 -5.00
N ALA A 207 2.35 22.69 -5.31
CA ALA A 207 1.05 22.01 -5.39
C ALA A 207 0.32 21.96 -4.04
N LEU A 208 1.03 21.67 -2.95
CA LEU A 208 0.45 21.64 -1.60
C LEU A 208 0.06 23.04 -1.09
N SER A 209 0.78 24.09 -1.51
CA SER A 209 0.47 25.48 -1.14
C SER A 209 -0.67 26.07 -1.95
N ALA A 210 -0.91 25.59 -3.17
CA ALA A 210 -2.02 26.03 -4.01
C ALA A 210 -3.39 25.49 -3.58
N GLY A 211 -3.41 24.44 -2.75
CA GLY A 211 -4.63 23.79 -2.24
C GLY A 211 -5.06 24.22 -0.83
N VAL A 212 -4.43 25.24 -0.24
CA VAL A 212 -4.75 25.82 1.07
C VAL A 212 -5.34 27.21 0.89
#